data_AF-A0A7V9BUJ3-F1
#
_entry.id   AF-A0A7V9BUJ3-F1
#
_cell.length_a   1.000
_cell.length_b   1.000
_cell.length_c   1.000
_cell.angle_alpha   90.00
_cell.angle_beta   90.00
_cell.angle_gamma   90.00
#
_symmetry.space_group_name_H-M   'P 1'
#
loop_
_entity.id
_entity.type
_entity.pdbx_description
1 polymer ?
#
loop_
_entity_poly.entity_id
_entity_poly.type
_entity_poly.pdbx_seq_one_letter_code
_entity_poly.pdbx_strand_id
1 'polypeptide(L)'
;MDLPVGHGRRPPGGILPQARTGYAVGCPPNPRVLVLAATNAPWDLDDALLRPGRFDRTIFVPPPDEPARVEILTIHLKDRPLEDVSSARLASLTDRFFGADLEALVERAFDEVIEEAVVSRPASDPPASCRRSRSASPRQPPR
;
A
#
# COMPACT_ATOMS: atom_id res chain seq x y z
N MET A 1 -36.34 20.50 -72.36
CA MET A 1 -36.28 21.83 -71.75
C MET A 1 -35.11 21.80 -70.80
N ASP A 2 -33.94 22.11 -71.36
CA ASP A 2 -32.62 21.99 -70.77
C ASP A 2 -32.21 23.21 -69.94
N LEU A 3 -31.20 22.97 -69.08
CA LEU A 3 -30.20 23.86 -68.47
C LEU A 3 -30.47 24.41 -67.05
N PRO A 4 -29.42 24.63 -66.22
CA PRO A 4 -28.16 23.87 -66.14
C PRO A 4 -27.63 23.61 -64.71
N VAL A 5 -26.69 22.67 -64.64
CA VAL A 5 -25.84 22.32 -63.49
C VAL A 5 -24.91 23.48 -63.15
N GLY A 6 -25.04 24.03 -61.93
CA GLY A 6 -24.20 25.10 -61.41
C GLY A 6 -22.80 24.61 -61.01
N HIS A 7 -21.78 25.04 -61.75
CA HIS A 7 -20.38 24.89 -61.40
C HIS A 7 -19.99 25.77 -60.21
N GLY A 8 -19.26 25.18 -59.27
CA GLY A 8 -18.77 25.82 -58.06
C GLY A 8 -17.89 27.04 -58.32
N ARG A 9 -18.13 28.09 -57.54
CA ARG A 9 -17.14 29.12 -57.24
C ARG A 9 -17.04 29.24 -55.73
N ARG A 10 -15.88 28.87 -55.17
CA ARG A 10 -15.54 29.21 -53.78
C ARG A 10 -15.48 30.75 -53.67
N PRO A 11 -16.14 31.38 -52.67
CA PRO A 11 -15.92 32.79 -52.39
C PRO A 11 -14.52 32.99 -51.77
N PRO A 12 -13.74 33.99 -52.20
CA PRO A 12 -12.48 34.33 -51.57
C PRO A 12 -12.75 35.19 -50.32
N GLY A 13 -12.08 34.85 -49.22
CA GLY A 13 -11.87 35.76 -48.08
C GLY A 13 -13.13 36.16 -47.30
N GLY A 14 -13.72 35.22 -46.54
CA GLY A 14 -14.75 35.52 -45.55
C GLY A 14 -14.59 34.61 -44.33
N ILE A 15 -14.27 35.21 -43.18
CA ILE A 15 -14.03 34.55 -41.91
C ILE A 15 -15.32 33.85 -41.46
N LEU A 16 -15.30 32.52 -41.34
CA LEU A 16 -16.38 31.77 -40.68
C LEU A 16 -16.35 32.08 -39.18
N PRO A 17 -17.47 32.49 -38.55
CA PRO A 17 -17.52 32.56 -37.10
C PRO A 17 -17.56 31.13 -36.54
N GLN A 18 -16.46 30.71 -35.92
CA GLN A 18 -16.37 29.45 -35.18
C GLN A 18 -17.18 29.58 -33.89
N ALA A 19 -18.49 29.31 -33.95
CA ALA A 19 -19.28 29.01 -32.77
C ALA A 19 -18.82 27.65 -32.20
N ARG A 20 -17.71 27.65 -31.48
CA ARG A 20 -17.31 26.56 -30.60
C ARG A 20 -17.90 26.85 -29.22
N THR A 21 -19.13 26.39 -28.99
CA THR A 21 -19.55 26.08 -27.62
C THR A 21 -18.75 24.87 -27.17
N GLY A 22 -17.54 25.14 -26.67
CA GLY A 22 -16.69 24.15 -26.01
C GLY A 22 -16.63 24.49 -24.53
N TYR A 23 -17.39 23.77 -23.71
CA TYR A 23 -17.07 23.65 -22.29
C TYR A 23 -15.79 22.81 -22.19
N ALA A 24 -14.64 23.46 -22.24
CA ALA A 24 -13.34 22.84 -22.01
C ALA A 24 -12.93 23.11 -20.55
N VAL A 25 -13.42 22.27 -19.63
CA VAL A 25 -12.75 22.12 -18.33
C VAL A 25 -11.72 21.00 -18.51
N GLY A 26 -10.55 21.38 -19.01
CA GLY A 26 -9.41 20.48 -19.20
C GLY A 26 -8.21 21.04 -18.47
N CYS A 27 -8.00 20.61 -17.23
CA CYS A 27 -6.74 20.81 -16.53
C CYS A 27 -5.62 20.10 -17.30
N PRO A 28 -4.49 20.75 -17.63
CA PRO A 28 -3.37 20.09 -18.28
C PRO A 28 -2.81 18.97 -17.38
N PRO A 29 -2.43 17.79 -17.94
CA PRO A 29 -1.86 16.71 -17.14
C PRO A 29 -0.52 17.15 -16.58
N ASN A 30 -0.42 17.25 -15.25
CA ASN A 30 0.85 17.50 -14.57
C ASN A 30 1.71 16.22 -14.66
N PRO A 31 2.84 16.22 -15.38
CA PRO A 31 3.64 15.01 -15.65
C PRO A 31 4.43 14.48 -14.43
N ARG A 32 4.05 14.85 -13.20
CA ARG A 32 4.83 14.57 -11.98
C ARG A 32 4.03 13.97 -10.82
N VAL A 33 2.74 13.66 -11.01
CA VAL A 33 1.90 13.10 -9.95
C VAL A 33 1.40 11.72 -10.35
N LEU A 34 1.73 10.72 -9.54
CA LEU A 34 1.13 9.38 -9.61
C LEU A 34 0.06 9.29 -8.52
N VAL A 35 -1.17 8.93 -8.91
CA VAL A 35 -2.28 8.71 -7.97
C VAL A 35 -2.51 7.21 -7.86
N LEU A 36 -2.50 6.71 -6.63
CA LEU A 36 -2.81 5.32 -6.28
C LEU A 36 -4.07 5.33 -5.40
N ALA A 37 -5.00 4.43 -5.67
CA ALA A 37 -6.21 4.23 -4.87
C ALA A 37 -6.37 2.73 -4.56
N ALA A 38 -6.86 2.42 -3.36
CA ALA A 38 -7.18 1.06 -2.93
C ALA A 38 -8.65 1.00 -2.52
N THR A 39 -9.37 -0.02 -3.00
CA THR A 39 -10.76 -0.29 -2.63
C THR A 39 -10.95 -1.78 -2.40
N ASN A 40 -11.76 -2.13 -1.41
CA ASN A 40 -12.21 -3.50 -1.18
C ASN A 40 -13.48 -3.84 -1.99
N ALA A 41 -14.12 -2.82 -2.58
CA ALA A 41 -15.33 -2.93 -3.37
C ALA A 41 -15.15 -2.25 -4.73
N PRO A 42 -14.42 -2.90 -5.67
CA PRO A 42 -14.21 -2.34 -7.01
C PRO A 42 -15.49 -2.22 -7.83
N TRP A 43 -16.54 -2.97 -7.50
CA TRP A 43 -17.84 -2.94 -8.18
C TRP A 43 -18.73 -1.77 -7.77
N ASP A 44 -18.47 -1.14 -6.62
CA ASP A 44 -19.23 0.03 -6.12
C ASP A 44 -18.66 1.37 -6.65
N LEU A 45 -17.60 1.32 -7.46
CA LEU A 45 -16.99 2.49 -8.06
C LEU A 45 -17.80 3.01 -9.25
N ASP A 46 -17.90 4.33 -9.37
CA ASP A 46 -18.49 4.99 -10.54
C ASP A 46 -17.64 4.72 -11.79
N ASP A 47 -18.28 4.19 -12.84
CA ASP A 47 -17.69 3.94 -14.16
C ASP A 47 -16.97 5.17 -14.75
N ALA A 48 -17.38 6.39 -14.37
CA ALA A 48 -16.73 7.63 -14.77
C ALA A 48 -15.28 7.72 -14.29
N LEU A 49 -14.93 7.07 -13.18
CA LEU A 49 -13.59 7.05 -12.61
C LEU A 49 -12.66 6.03 -13.30
N LEU A 50 -13.23 4.98 -13.88
CA LEU A 50 -12.51 3.91 -14.58
C LEU A 50 -12.20 4.25 -16.06
N ARG A 51 -12.68 5.40 -16.54
CA ARG A 51 -12.42 5.84 -17.92
C ARG A 51 -10.94 6.18 -18.13
N PRO A 52 -10.41 5.95 -19.34
CA PRO A 52 -9.03 6.32 -19.68
C PRO A 52 -8.72 7.78 -19.33
N GLY A 53 -7.60 8.00 -18.65
CA GLY A 53 -7.17 9.31 -18.15
C GLY A 53 -7.45 9.58 -16.65
N ARG A 54 -8.01 8.60 -15.91
CA ARG A 54 -8.21 8.62 -14.45
C ARG A 54 -7.61 7.38 -13.79
N PHE A 55 -8.43 6.44 -13.30
CA PHE A 55 -8.00 5.13 -12.82
C PHE A 55 -8.10 4.12 -13.95
N ASP A 56 -7.14 4.17 -14.86
CA ASP A 56 -7.06 3.31 -16.05
C ASP A 56 -6.50 1.92 -15.74
N ARG A 57 -5.72 1.78 -14.65
CA ARG A 57 -5.08 0.52 -14.25
C ARG A 57 -5.64 0.02 -12.91
N THR A 58 -6.22 -1.17 -12.93
CA THR A 58 -6.65 -1.89 -11.72
C THR A 58 -5.71 -3.06 -11.49
N ILE A 59 -5.16 -3.15 -10.28
CA ILE A 59 -4.34 -4.28 -9.83
C ILE A 59 -5.14 -5.02 -8.76
N PHE A 60 -5.41 -6.29 -9.01
CA PHE A 60 -6.03 -7.16 -8.02
C PHE A 60 -4.94 -7.75 -7.11
N VAL A 61 -5.15 -7.62 -5.80
CA VAL A 61 -4.28 -8.22 -4.78
C VAL A 61 -4.99 -9.45 -4.24
N PRO A 62 -4.52 -10.67 -4.55
CA PRO A 62 -5.09 -11.89 -4.00
C PRO A 62 -4.77 -12.03 -2.51
N PRO A 63 -5.54 -12.85 -1.76
CA PRO A 63 -5.14 -13.28 -0.42
C PRO A 63 -3.77 -13.98 -0.44
N PRO A 64 -3.00 -13.93 0.66
CA PRO A 64 -1.66 -14.49 0.69
C PRO A 64 -1.64 -16.03 0.67
N ASP A 65 -0.84 -16.59 -0.22
CA ASP A 65 -0.51 -18.02 -0.25
C ASP A 65 0.33 -18.43 0.96
N GLU A 66 0.45 -19.74 1.22
CA GLU A 66 1.27 -20.27 2.31
C GLU A 66 2.72 -19.72 2.35
N PRO A 67 3.51 -19.71 1.25
CA PRO A 67 4.85 -19.11 1.29
C PRO A 67 4.81 -17.61 1.60
N ALA A 68 3.81 -16.88 1.10
CA ALA A 68 3.64 -15.46 1.41
C ALA A 68 3.32 -15.25 2.89
N ARG A 69 2.52 -16.12 3.51
CA ARG A 69 2.25 -16.09 4.96
C ARG A 69 3.51 -16.35 5.78
N VAL A 70 4.38 -17.26 5.34
CA VAL A 70 5.69 -17.49 5.99
C VAL A 70 6.53 -16.22 5.96
N GLU A 71 6.59 -15.53 4.82
CA GLU A 71 7.34 -14.27 4.69
C GLU A 71 6.75 -13.16 5.59
N ILE A 72 5.43 -12.99 5.57
CA ILE A 72 4.72 -12.01 6.42
C ILE A 72 5.03 -12.28 7.90
N LEU A 73 4.86 -13.53 8.35
CA LEU A 73 5.18 -13.91 9.73
C LEU A 73 6.65 -13.68 10.06
N THR A 74 7.56 -13.99 9.14
CA THR A 74 9.00 -13.77 9.34
C THR A 74 9.32 -12.28 9.54
N ILE A 75 8.64 -11.38 8.80
CA ILE A 75 8.80 -9.93 8.97
C ILE A 75 8.31 -9.49 10.35
N HIS A 76 7.10 -9.90 10.76
CA HIS A 76 6.54 -9.49 12.06
C HIS A 76 7.28 -10.10 13.25
N LEU A 77 7.90 -11.26 13.09
CA LEU A 77 8.68 -11.94 14.13
C LEU A 77 10.12 -11.43 14.24
N LYS A 78 10.68 -10.79 13.21
CA LYS A 78 12.11 -10.41 13.16
C LYS A 78 12.56 -9.47 14.28
N ASP A 79 11.71 -8.52 14.67
CA ASP A 79 12.07 -7.46 15.63
C ASP A 79 11.64 -7.77 17.07
N ARG A 80 11.23 -9.02 17.34
CA ARG A 80 10.64 -9.41 18.62
C ARG A 80 11.52 -10.42 19.38
N PRO A 81 11.55 -10.37 20.73
CA PRO A 81 12.28 -11.34 21.53
C PRO A 81 11.52 -12.68 21.52
N LEU A 82 11.94 -13.59 20.65
CA LEU A 82 11.31 -14.90 20.47
C LEU A 82 12.28 -16.02 20.88
N GLU A 83 11.74 -17.05 21.51
CA GLU A 83 12.35 -18.38 21.52
C GLU A 83 12.08 -19.08 20.19
N ASP A 84 12.57 -20.32 20.00
CA ASP A 84 12.66 -21.03 18.72
C ASP A 84 11.30 -21.28 18.03
N VAL A 85 10.70 -20.23 17.45
CA VAL A 85 9.39 -20.21 16.79
C VAL A 85 9.57 -20.43 15.30
N SER A 86 8.94 -21.48 14.77
CA SER A 86 8.97 -21.77 13.34
C SER A 86 7.80 -21.12 12.61
N SER A 87 8.09 -20.10 11.80
CA SER A 87 7.13 -19.43 10.93
C SER A 87 6.42 -20.38 9.96
N ALA A 88 7.11 -21.43 9.50
CA ALA A 88 6.53 -22.47 8.64
C ALA A 88 5.39 -23.26 9.32
N ARG A 89 5.51 -23.57 10.62
CA ARG A 89 4.43 -24.25 11.36
C ARG A 89 3.25 -23.33 11.61
N LEU A 90 3.50 -22.05 11.86
CA LEU A 90 2.43 -21.07 12.03
C LEU A 90 1.67 -20.87 10.73
N ALA A 91 2.35 -20.74 9.59
CA ALA A 91 1.74 -20.54 8.29
C ALA A 91 0.81 -21.68 7.83
N SER A 92 1.09 -22.92 8.25
CA SER A 92 0.26 -24.09 7.96
C SER A 92 -1.00 -24.18 8.83
N LEU A 93 -0.96 -23.58 10.04
CA LEU A 93 -2.11 -23.50 10.94
C LEU A 93 -3.03 -22.31 10.63
N THR A 94 -2.48 -21.22 10.10
CA THR A 94 -3.21 -19.99 9.78
C THR A 94 -3.72 -20.00 8.34
N ASP A 95 -4.52 -21.01 7.97
CA ASP A 95 -5.13 -21.04 6.64
C ASP A 95 -6.20 -19.94 6.52
N ARG A 96 -6.24 -19.26 5.38
CA ARG A 96 -7.13 -18.12 5.07
C ARG A 96 -6.94 -16.84 5.88
N PHE A 97 -5.83 -16.71 6.61
CA PHE A 97 -5.51 -15.46 7.30
C PHE A 97 -5.01 -14.42 6.30
N PHE A 98 -5.50 -13.19 6.43
CA PHE A 98 -4.97 -12.04 5.70
C PHE A 98 -3.75 -11.47 6.43
N GLY A 99 -2.98 -10.61 5.76
CA GLY A 99 -1.79 -10.00 6.37
C GLY A 99 -2.08 -9.28 7.69
N ALA A 100 -3.21 -8.56 7.77
CA ALA A 100 -3.65 -7.88 8.99
C ALA A 100 -4.02 -8.86 10.12
N ASP A 101 -4.56 -10.04 9.80
CA ASP A 101 -4.90 -11.04 10.81
C ASP A 101 -3.64 -11.69 11.39
N LEU A 102 -2.62 -11.92 10.55
CA LEU A 102 -1.32 -12.44 11.00
C LEU A 102 -0.60 -11.44 11.91
N GLU A 103 -0.64 -10.15 11.55
CA GLU A 103 -0.12 -9.07 12.40
C GLU A 103 -0.86 -9.03 13.75
N ALA A 104 -2.19 -9.04 13.73
CA ALA A 104 -3.00 -9.00 14.95
C ALA A 104 -2.81 -10.24 15.84
N LEU A 105 -2.61 -11.42 15.23
CA LEU A 105 -2.31 -12.66 15.95
C LEU A 105 -1.00 -12.53 16.74
N VAL A 106 0.04 -12.04 16.08
CA VAL A 106 1.37 -11.85 16.68
C VAL A 106 1.31 -10.79 17.77
N GLU A 107 0.65 -9.65 17.52
CA GLU A 107 0.55 -8.57 18.51
C GLU A 107 -0.16 -9.04 19.79
N ARG A 108 -1.30 -9.73 19.65
CA ARG A 108 -2.05 -10.25 20.79
C ARG A 108 -1.25 -11.25 21.63
N ALA A 109 -0.49 -12.13 20.98
CA ALA A 109 0.35 -13.07 21.68
C ALA A 109 1.44 -12.36 22.51
N PHE A 110 1.99 -11.26 22.00
CA PHE A 110 2.95 -10.45 22.75
C PHE A 110 2.30 -9.69 23.90
N ASP A 111 1.14 -9.09 23.68
CA ASP A 111 0.42 -8.37 24.72
C ASP A 111 0.12 -9.28 25.91
N GLU A 112 -0.35 -10.52 25.65
CA GLU A 112 -0.62 -11.51 26.68
C GLU A 112 0.64 -11.88 27.48
N VAL A 113 1.77 -12.10 26.80
CA VAL A 113 3.05 -12.39 27.46
C VAL A 113 3.55 -11.19 28.28
N ILE A 114 3.35 -9.96 27.79
CA ILE A 114 3.73 -8.75 28.52
C ILE A 114 2.87 -8.61 29.78
N GLU A 115 1.56 -8.81 29.68
CA GLU A 115 0.65 -8.77 30.82
C GLU A 115 1.06 -9.80 31.88
N GLU A 116 1.36 -11.04 31.48
CA GLU A 116 1.86 -12.09 32.38
C GLU A 116 3.21 -11.71 33.01
N ALA A 117 4.14 -11.20 32.21
CA ALA A 117 5.46 -10.79 32.69
C ALA A 117 5.37 -9.62 33.69
N VAL A 118 4.41 -8.70 33.53
CA VAL A 118 4.18 -7.60 34.47
C VAL A 118 3.62 -8.12 35.79
N VAL A 119 2.68 -9.06 35.76
CA VAL A 119 2.08 -9.65 36.96
C VAL A 119 3.08 -10.51 37.74
N SER A 120 3.92 -11.27 37.03
CA SER A 120 4.87 -12.21 37.64
C SER A 120 6.17 -11.57 38.16
N ARG A 121 6.53 -10.36 37.72
CA ARG A 121 7.79 -9.72 38.15
C ARG A 121 7.67 -9.10 39.55
N PRO A 122 8.48 -9.52 40.54
CA PRO A 122 8.64 -8.76 41.77
C PRO A 122 9.34 -7.42 41.47
N ALA A 123 8.96 -6.34 42.18
CA ALA A 123 9.41 -4.97 41.94
C ALA A 123 10.94 -4.72 42.05
N SER A 124 11.74 -5.74 42.37
CA SER A 124 13.18 -5.63 42.62
C SER A 124 14.07 -5.77 41.39
N ASP A 125 13.58 -6.25 40.24
CA ASP A 125 14.42 -6.49 39.06
C ASP A 125 14.32 -5.36 38.00
N PRO A 126 15.42 -4.65 37.69
CA PRO A 126 15.43 -3.63 36.64
C PRO A 126 15.30 -4.27 35.25
N PRO A 127 14.72 -3.56 34.25
CA PRO A 127 14.52 -4.10 32.91
C PRO A 127 15.86 -4.50 32.25
N ALA A 128 15.85 -5.59 31.49
CA ALA A 128 17.01 -6.28 30.93
C ALA A 128 17.97 -5.39 30.10
N SER A 129 17.55 -4.19 29.69
CA SER A 129 18.42 -3.20 29.02
C SER A 129 19.48 -2.57 29.92
N CYS A 130 19.34 -2.62 31.25
CA CYS A 130 20.28 -2.00 32.18
C CYS A 130 21.53 -2.85 32.51
N ARG A 131 21.62 -4.10 32.03
CA ARG A 131 22.73 -5.02 32.40
C ARG A 131 23.98 -4.90 31.51
N ARG A 132 23.92 -4.16 30.39
CA ARG A 132 25.02 -4.07 29.41
C ARG A 132 25.99 -2.88 29.59
N SER A 133 25.78 -1.99 30.56
CA SER A 133 26.66 -0.81 30.75
C SER A 133 27.67 -0.93 31.91
N ARG A 134 27.70 -2.04 32.65
CA ARG A 134 28.64 -2.22 33.78
C ARG A 134 29.95 -2.95 33.47
N SER A 135 30.16 -3.42 32.24
CA SER A 135 31.48 -3.89 31.79
C SER A 135 32.18 -2.78 31.01
N ALA A 136 32.69 -1.79 31.74
CA ALA A 136 33.62 -0.82 31.20
C ALA A 136 34.85 -1.57 30.64
N SER A 137 34.99 -1.59 29.31
CA SER A 137 36.21 -2.04 28.64
C SER A 137 37.36 -1.07 29.00
N PRO A 138 38.55 -1.55 29.38
CA PRO A 138 39.67 -0.66 29.69
C PRO A 138 40.14 -0.02 28.38
N ARG A 139 39.93 1.30 28.25
CA ARG A 139 40.51 2.10 27.18
C ARG A 139 42.04 1.97 27.26
N GLN A 140 42.66 1.33 26.26
CA GLN A 140 44.10 1.45 26.05
C GLN A 140 44.40 2.86 25.50
N PRO A 141 45.37 3.60 26.07
CA PRO A 141 45.78 4.89 25.52
C PRO A 141 46.65 4.68 24.26
N PRO A 142 46.61 5.63 23.30
CA PRO A 142 47.45 5.57 22.11
C PRO A 142 48.93 5.79 22.45
N ARG A 143 49.81 5.15 21.67
CA ARG A 143 51.28 5.31 21.73
C ARG A 143 51.73 6.65 21.19
#